data_AF-A0AAV7Y120-F1
#
_entry.id   AF-A0AAV7Y120-F1
#
_cell.length_a   1.000
_cell.length_b   1.000
_cell.length_c   1.000
_cell.angle_alpha   90.00
_cell.angle_beta   90.00
_cell.angle_gamma   90.00
#
_symmetry.space_group_name_H-M   'P 1'
#
loop_
_entity.id
_entity.type
_entity.pdbx_description
1 polymer ?
#
loop_
_entity_poly.entity_id
_entity_poly.type
_entity_poly.pdbx_seq_one_letter_code
_entity_poly.pdbx_strand_id
1 'polypeptide(L)'
;MTSPLINYQALLSITQICDDYSAYLQIYFSQEFINKMFLFLNSNHKENNNSNSNNVGNNINYNKENYKYLQIQSAKCLTNFLNIDQEIEELEEHYVQIMKIALDLIVNNEFIQVREYCIKMIAPIVQCLKTDFLQFYNDIVPFLKDILFDNKLDDYPQLQGNAFETLSVIGIAVGSESFEKDGLECMEWSLNKLQNGLQYENP
;
A
#
# COMPACT_ATOMS: atom_id res chain seq x y z
N MET A 1 -9.50 9.19 24.53
CA MET A 1 -8.75 8.46 23.48
C MET A 1 -8.41 7.08 24.03
N THR A 2 -8.69 6.02 23.26
CA THR A 2 -8.26 4.65 23.58
C THR A 2 -6.73 4.53 23.52
N SER A 3 -6.13 3.69 24.37
CA SER A 3 -4.68 3.47 24.39
C SER A 3 -4.16 3.02 23.01
N PRO A 4 -3.01 3.53 22.52
CA PRO A 4 -2.39 3.06 21.28
C PRO A 4 -2.24 1.53 21.21
N LEU A 5 -1.96 0.89 22.35
CA LEU A 5 -1.91 -0.57 22.47
C LEU A 5 -3.25 -1.22 22.18
N ILE A 6 -4.36 -0.65 22.68
CA ILE A 6 -5.70 -1.18 22.42
C ILE A 6 -6.04 -1.03 20.93
N ASN A 7 -5.73 0.11 20.33
CA ASN A 7 -5.95 0.32 18.90
C ASN A 7 -5.13 -0.66 18.05
N TYR A 8 -3.88 -0.90 18.42
CA TYR A 8 -3.01 -1.86 17.75
C TYR A 8 -3.56 -3.29 17.85
N GLN A 9 -3.95 -3.73 19.05
CA GLN A 9 -4.54 -5.07 19.23
C GLN A 9 -5.86 -5.22 18.47
N ALA A 10 -6.70 -4.18 18.45
CA ALA A 10 -7.91 -4.18 17.66
C ALA A 10 -7.60 -4.30 16.15
N LEU A 11 -6.61 -3.55 15.65
CA LEU A 11 -6.20 -3.63 14.24
C LEU A 11 -5.67 -5.02 13.87
N LEU A 12 -4.93 -5.69 14.75
CA LEU A 12 -4.49 -7.07 14.51
C LEU A 12 -5.68 -8.01 14.32
N SER A 13 -6.70 -7.93 15.19
CA SER A 13 -7.90 -8.75 15.07
C SER A 13 -8.71 -8.40 13.82
N ILE A 14 -8.89 -7.11 13.52
CA ILE A 14 -9.63 -6.67 12.33
C ILE A 14 -8.92 -7.12 11.05
N THR A 15 -7.58 -7.04 11.00
CA THR A 15 -6.80 -7.49 9.84
C THR A 15 -7.06 -8.96 9.52
N GLN A 16 -7.14 -9.82 10.56
CA GLN A 16 -7.47 -11.23 10.39
C GLN A 16 -8.92 -11.42 9.93
N ILE A 17 -9.87 -10.61 10.42
CA ILE A 17 -11.26 -10.66 9.96
C ILE A 17 -11.35 -10.26 8.47
N CYS A 18 -10.55 -9.28 8.03
CA CYS A 18 -10.51 -8.90 6.62
C CYS A 18 -10.02 -10.02 5.71
N ASP A 19 -9.15 -10.93 6.18
CA ASP A 19 -8.70 -12.07 5.37
C ASP A 19 -9.85 -13.03 5.03
N ASP A 20 -10.83 -13.19 5.94
CA ASP A 20 -11.90 -14.18 5.79
C ASP A 20 -13.27 -13.56 5.42
N TYR A 21 -13.51 -12.28 5.71
CA TYR A 21 -14.83 -11.64 5.66
C TYR A 21 -14.84 -10.27 4.99
N SER A 22 -13.82 -9.92 4.20
CA SER A 22 -13.71 -8.62 3.52
C SER A 22 -14.98 -8.26 2.73
N ALA A 23 -15.60 -9.19 1.99
CA ALA A 23 -16.78 -8.89 1.16
C ALA A 23 -17.97 -8.38 2.01
N TYR A 24 -18.20 -9.03 3.15
CA TYR A 24 -19.23 -8.60 4.10
C TYR A 24 -18.88 -7.22 4.69
N LEU A 25 -17.63 -7.00 5.06
CA LEU A 25 -17.20 -5.71 5.60
C LEU A 25 -17.30 -4.59 4.57
N GLN A 26 -17.01 -4.87 3.30
CA GLN A 26 -17.12 -3.91 2.21
C GLN A 26 -18.58 -3.48 2.00
N ILE A 27 -19.51 -4.43 1.97
CA ILE A 27 -20.94 -4.13 1.78
C ILE A 27 -21.53 -3.33 2.95
N TYR A 28 -21.20 -3.71 4.19
CA TYR A 28 -21.89 -3.15 5.37
C TYR A 28 -21.13 -2.03 6.09
N PHE A 29 -19.82 -1.91 5.89
CA PHE A 29 -18.96 -1.05 6.70
C PHE A 29 -17.93 -0.24 5.89
N SER A 30 -17.97 -0.21 4.56
CA SER A 30 -16.96 0.48 3.72
C SER A 30 -16.61 1.87 4.21
N GLN A 31 -17.61 2.74 4.31
CA GLN A 31 -17.41 4.14 4.67
C GLN A 31 -16.77 4.31 6.06
N GLU A 32 -17.29 3.64 7.09
CA GLU A 32 -16.77 3.74 8.46
C GLU A 32 -15.37 3.13 8.58
N PHE A 33 -15.18 1.97 7.96
CA PHE A 33 -13.94 1.23 7.98
C PHE A 33 -12.81 2.02 7.32
N ILE A 34 -13.03 2.51 6.09
CA ILE A 34 -12.04 3.28 5.32
C ILE A 34 -11.68 4.56 6.04
N ASN A 35 -12.67 5.30 6.55
CA ASN A 35 -12.42 6.51 7.34
C ASN A 35 -11.54 6.21 8.57
N LYS A 36 -11.81 5.09 9.25
CA LYS A 36 -11.02 4.70 10.42
C LYS A 36 -9.59 4.32 10.05
N MET A 37 -9.40 3.58 8.96
CA MET A 37 -8.06 3.24 8.47
C MET A 37 -7.28 4.49 8.08
N PHE A 38 -7.91 5.45 7.40
CA PHE A 38 -7.28 6.72 7.05
C PHE A 38 -6.86 7.55 8.25
N LEU A 39 -7.65 7.55 9.34
CA LEU A 39 -7.25 8.21 10.58
C LEU A 39 -5.99 7.58 11.18
N PHE A 40 -5.86 6.25 11.15
CA PHE A 40 -4.66 5.57 11.65
C PHE A 40 -3.44 5.74 10.73
N LEU A 41 -3.64 5.69 9.41
CA LEU A 41 -2.57 5.96 8.43
C LEU A 41 -2.00 7.38 8.57
N ASN A 42 -2.88 8.36 8.81
CA ASN A 42 -2.49 9.76 8.98
C ASN A 42 -2.05 10.12 10.41
N SER A 43 -1.96 9.15 11.32
CA SER A 43 -1.51 9.40 12.70
C SER A 43 -0.02 9.77 12.72
N ASN A 44 0.25 11.05 12.53
CA ASN A 44 1.58 11.63 12.51
C ASN A 44 1.94 12.22 13.87
N HIS A 45 3.25 12.29 14.14
CA HIS A 45 3.94 12.85 15.31
C HIS A 45 3.44 14.18 15.92
N LYS A 46 2.50 14.89 15.28
CA LYS A 46 2.17 16.29 15.59
C LYS A 46 1.23 16.50 16.77
N GLU A 47 0.58 15.48 17.32
CA GLU A 47 -0.43 15.69 18.38
C GLU A 47 0.11 15.86 19.81
N ASN A 48 1.41 15.69 20.09
CA ASN A 48 1.92 15.69 21.48
C ASN A 48 2.90 16.82 21.87
N ASN A 49 3.08 17.86 21.05
CA ASN A 49 3.97 18.98 21.41
C ASN A 49 3.36 20.03 22.37
N ASN A 50 2.11 19.85 22.82
CA ASN A 50 1.49 20.74 23.82
C ASN A 50 1.56 20.24 25.27
N SER A 51 2.35 19.20 25.56
CA SER A 51 2.61 18.77 26.92
C SER A 51 4.01 19.23 27.36
N ASN A 52 4.08 20.41 28.01
CA ASN A 52 5.23 20.83 28.80
C ASN A 52 5.61 19.70 29.80
N SER A 53 6.60 18.88 29.49
CA SER A 53 7.17 17.91 30.43
C SER A 53 8.59 17.56 30.04
N ASN A 54 9.51 17.83 30.96
CA ASN A 54 10.97 17.75 30.84
C ASN A 54 11.53 16.31 30.75
N ASN A 55 10.90 15.41 29.98
CA ASN A 55 11.35 14.02 29.75
C ASN A 55 11.24 13.63 28.27
N VAL A 56 11.89 14.43 27.42
CA VAL A 56 11.67 14.52 25.97
C VAL A 56 12.31 13.35 25.19
N GLY A 57 13.39 12.73 25.69
CA GLY A 57 14.12 11.69 24.94
C GLY A 57 13.45 10.32 24.84
N ASN A 58 12.89 9.81 25.95
CA ASN A 58 12.33 8.44 25.99
C ASN A 58 10.87 8.37 25.53
N ASN A 59 10.07 9.42 25.75
CA ASN A 59 8.65 9.45 25.36
C ASN A 59 8.44 9.66 23.85
N ILE A 60 9.33 10.41 23.17
CA ILE A 60 9.22 10.65 21.73
C ILE A 60 9.43 9.36 20.94
N ASN A 61 10.43 8.55 21.33
CA ASN A 61 10.74 7.29 20.65
C ASN A 61 9.65 6.23 20.91
N TYR A 62 9.12 6.16 22.14
CA TYR A 62 8.01 5.27 22.49
C TYR A 62 6.73 5.62 21.71
N ASN A 63 6.44 6.91 21.55
CA ASN A 63 5.30 7.36 20.76
C ASN A 63 5.50 7.07 19.27
N LYS A 64 6.69 7.33 18.72
CA LYS A 64 7.03 7.03 17.31
C LYS A 64 6.82 5.56 16.95
N GLU A 65 7.35 4.66 17.76
CA GLU A 65 7.20 3.21 17.57
C GLU A 65 5.72 2.80 17.59
N ASN A 66 4.93 3.31 18.53
CA ASN A 66 3.49 3.01 18.57
C ASN A 66 2.75 3.49 17.32
N TYR A 67 3.05 4.68 16.79
CA TYR A 67 2.45 5.17 15.54
C TYR A 67 2.88 4.37 14.32
N LYS A 68 4.16 3.97 14.26
CA LYS A 68 4.66 3.07 13.22
C LYS A 68 3.83 1.79 13.14
N TYR A 69 3.61 1.11 14.27
CA TYR A 69 2.81 -0.12 14.30
C TYR A 69 1.36 0.13 13.90
N LEU A 70 0.76 1.24 14.32
CA LEU A 70 -0.61 1.60 13.92
C LEU A 70 -0.71 1.85 12.41
N GLN A 71 0.20 2.62 11.83
CA GLN A 71 0.21 2.89 10.39
C GLN A 71 0.39 1.59 9.59
N ILE A 72 1.39 0.77 9.95
CA ILE A 72 1.64 -0.51 9.27
C ILE A 72 0.41 -1.41 9.33
N GLN A 73 -0.18 -1.60 10.51
CA GLN A 73 -1.34 -2.47 10.64
C GLN A 73 -2.56 -1.90 9.93
N SER A 74 -2.78 -0.58 9.96
CA SER A 74 -3.88 0.02 9.19
C SER A 74 -3.70 -0.12 7.68
N ALA A 75 -2.46 0.00 7.17
CA ALA A 75 -2.16 -0.23 5.76
C ALA A 75 -2.40 -1.69 5.38
N LYS A 76 -1.92 -2.63 6.19
CA LYS A 76 -2.18 -4.07 5.98
C LYS A 76 -3.67 -4.38 6.00
N CYS A 77 -4.38 -3.87 7.00
CA CYS A 77 -5.81 -4.08 7.18
C CYS A 77 -6.62 -3.57 5.98
N LEU A 78 -6.30 -2.37 5.49
CA LEU A 78 -6.96 -1.83 4.30
C LEU A 78 -6.60 -2.62 3.02
N THR A 79 -5.36 -3.11 2.91
CA THR A 79 -4.96 -3.97 1.78
C THR A 79 -5.78 -5.25 1.77
N ASN A 80 -5.88 -5.95 2.91
CA ASN A 80 -6.69 -7.17 3.05
C ASN A 80 -8.17 -6.90 2.81
N PHE A 81 -8.66 -5.77 3.32
CA PHE A 81 -10.03 -5.33 3.11
C PHE A 81 -10.35 -5.14 1.63
N LEU A 82 -9.41 -4.67 0.79
CA LEU A 82 -9.61 -4.48 -0.66
C LEU A 82 -9.37 -5.74 -1.49
N ASN A 83 -8.74 -6.77 -0.93
CA ASN A 83 -8.26 -7.93 -1.67
C ASN A 83 -9.37 -8.98 -1.86
N ILE A 84 -10.24 -8.80 -2.86
CA ILE A 84 -11.30 -9.75 -3.22
C ILE A 84 -11.43 -9.89 -4.74
N ASP A 85 -11.69 -11.12 -5.20
CA ASP A 85 -11.96 -11.48 -6.59
C ASP A 85 -13.32 -11.00 -7.13
N GLN A 86 -14.00 -10.06 -6.45
CA GLN A 86 -15.33 -9.60 -6.79
C GLN A 86 -15.42 -8.08 -6.74
N GLU A 87 -16.06 -7.52 -7.77
CA GLU A 87 -16.39 -6.10 -7.86
C GLU A 87 -17.52 -5.78 -6.89
N ILE A 88 -17.28 -4.82 -5.98
CA ILE A 88 -18.25 -4.36 -4.99
C ILE A 88 -18.59 -2.90 -5.28
N GLU A 89 -19.85 -2.65 -5.66
CA GLU A 89 -20.34 -1.34 -6.09
C GLU A 89 -20.20 -0.28 -4.98
N GLU A 90 -20.42 -0.68 -3.71
CA GLU A 90 -20.28 0.20 -2.54
C GLU A 90 -18.85 0.73 -2.31
N LEU A 91 -17.84 0.16 -2.98
CA LEU A 91 -16.47 0.65 -2.90
C LEU A 91 -16.09 1.64 -3.99
N GLU A 92 -16.84 1.74 -5.08
CA GLU A 92 -16.49 2.58 -6.24
C GLU A 92 -16.29 4.04 -5.86
N GLU A 93 -17.16 4.55 -4.98
CA GLU A 93 -17.08 5.92 -4.48
C GLU A 93 -15.80 6.21 -3.68
N HIS A 94 -15.11 5.18 -3.19
CA HIS A 94 -13.91 5.30 -2.37
C HIS A 94 -12.61 5.10 -3.14
N TYR A 95 -12.62 4.45 -4.32
CA TYR A 95 -11.40 4.09 -5.06
C TYR A 95 -10.48 5.28 -5.34
N VAL A 96 -11.04 6.39 -5.80
CA VAL A 96 -10.25 7.60 -6.10
C VAL A 96 -9.58 8.14 -4.83
N GLN A 97 -10.28 8.14 -3.70
CA GLN A 97 -9.73 8.61 -2.44
C GLN A 97 -8.64 7.67 -1.91
N ILE A 98 -8.87 6.35 -1.98
CA ILE A 98 -7.90 5.33 -1.58
C ILE A 98 -6.63 5.45 -2.43
N MET A 99 -6.74 5.53 -3.76
CA MET A 99 -5.58 5.69 -4.64
C MET A 99 -4.78 6.95 -4.32
N LYS A 100 -5.42 8.09 -4.09
CA LYS A 100 -4.73 9.35 -3.74
C LYS A 100 -3.93 9.21 -2.45
N ILE A 101 -4.52 8.59 -1.42
CA ILE A 101 -3.84 8.37 -0.13
C ILE A 101 -2.72 7.35 -0.28
N ALA A 102 -2.94 6.26 -1.01
CA ALA A 102 -1.91 5.28 -1.29
C ALA A 102 -0.70 5.93 -1.98
N LEU A 103 -0.92 6.73 -3.03
CA LEU A 103 0.15 7.44 -3.73
C LEU A 103 0.92 8.40 -2.80
N ASP A 104 0.22 9.19 -1.99
CA ASP A 104 0.86 10.08 -1.02
C ASP A 104 1.74 9.30 -0.03
N LEU A 105 1.23 8.19 0.51
CA LEU A 105 1.95 7.35 1.46
C LEU A 105 3.13 6.61 0.83
N ILE A 106 3.02 6.14 -0.42
CA ILE A 106 4.14 5.48 -1.10
C ILE A 106 5.28 6.47 -1.32
N VAL A 107 4.99 7.75 -1.57
CA VAL A 107 6.02 8.79 -1.75
C VAL A 107 6.60 9.26 -0.41
N ASN A 108 5.73 9.58 0.55
CA ASN A 108 6.10 10.43 1.69
C ASN A 108 6.26 9.66 3.01
N ASN A 109 5.86 8.39 3.10
CA ASN A 109 5.95 7.65 4.36
C ASN A 109 7.38 7.16 4.64
N GLU A 110 7.87 7.41 5.86
CA GLU A 110 9.22 6.99 6.28
C GLU A 110 9.33 5.47 6.54
N PHE A 111 8.20 4.78 6.72
CA PHE A 111 8.16 3.35 7.00
C PHE A 111 7.96 2.55 5.70
N ILE A 112 9.00 1.83 5.29
CA ILE A 112 8.98 1.02 4.07
C ILE A 112 7.79 0.05 4.00
N GLN A 113 7.42 -0.55 5.13
CA GLN A 113 6.31 -1.49 5.23
C GLN A 113 4.95 -0.83 4.90
N VAL A 114 4.76 0.45 5.26
CA VAL A 114 3.54 1.18 4.88
C VAL A 114 3.50 1.36 3.36
N ARG A 115 4.63 1.77 2.77
CA ARG A 115 4.76 1.93 1.31
C ARG A 115 4.47 0.62 0.57
N GLU A 116 5.01 -0.48 1.07
CA GLU A 116 4.79 -1.83 0.52
C GLU A 116 3.31 -2.21 0.50
N TYR A 117 2.58 -2.00 1.59
CA TYR A 117 1.13 -2.27 1.64
C TYR A 117 0.34 -1.30 0.75
N CYS A 118 0.70 -0.02 0.71
CA CYS A 118 0.01 0.95 -0.13
C CYS A 118 0.16 0.66 -1.63
N ILE A 119 1.32 0.13 -2.09
CA ILE A 119 1.44 -0.34 -3.48
C ILE A 119 0.44 -1.48 -3.76
N LYS A 120 0.32 -2.44 -2.84
CA LYS A 120 -0.61 -3.57 -3.00
C LYS A 120 -2.08 -3.16 -3.07
N MET A 121 -2.46 -2.02 -2.50
CA MET A 121 -3.83 -1.50 -2.60
C MET A 121 -4.19 -1.06 -4.03
N ILE A 122 -3.22 -0.75 -4.88
CA ILE A 122 -3.47 -0.26 -6.24
C ILE A 122 -4.04 -1.38 -7.12
N ALA A 123 -3.49 -2.59 -7.02
CA ALA A 123 -3.87 -3.73 -7.85
C ALA A 123 -5.38 -4.07 -7.82
N PRO A 124 -6.04 -4.25 -6.65
CA PRO A 124 -7.48 -4.54 -6.63
C PRO A 124 -8.32 -3.39 -7.20
N ILE A 125 -7.92 -2.13 -6.97
CA ILE A 125 -8.63 -0.96 -7.53
C ILE A 125 -8.52 -0.93 -9.05
N VAL A 126 -7.33 -1.20 -9.59
CA VAL A 126 -7.09 -1.32 -11.04
C VAL A 126 -7.97 -2.41 -11.65
N GLN A 127 -8.10 -3.56 -10.97
CA GLN A 127 -8.93 -4.67 -11.44
C GLN A 127 -10.42 -4.31 -11.49
N CYS A 128 -10.91 -3.50 -10.55
CA CYS A 128 -12.28 -2.99 -10.59
C CYS A 128 -12.47 -1.94 -11.69
N LEU A 129 -11.55 -0.97 -11.81
CA LEU A 129 -11.66 0.10 -12.81
C LEU A 129 -11.48 -0.37 -14.25
N LYS A 130 -10.72 -1.46 -14.48
CA LYS A 130 -10.46 -2.00 -15.83
C LYS A 130 -9.97 -0.90 -16.78
N THR A 131 -10.69 -0.65 -17.88
CA THR A 131 -10.36 0.39 -18.86
C THR A 131 -10.49 1.81 -18.30
N ASP A 132 -11.31 2.03 -17.27
CA ASP A 132 -11.46 3.34 -16.63
C ASP A 132 -10.22 3.75 -15.84
N PHE A 133 -9.30 2.81 -15.61
CA PHE A 133 -7.98 3.11 -15.05
C PHE A 133 -7.12 3.98 -15.97
N LEU A 134 -7.40 4.03 -17.29
CA LEU A 134 -6.62 4.83 -18.25
C LEU A 134 -6.47 6.30 -17.84
N GLN A 135 -7.45 6.86 -17.11
CA GLN A 135 -7.38 8.24 -16.60
C GLN A 135 -6.25 8.47 -15.57
N PHE A 136 -5.78 7.41 -14.90
CA PHE A 136 -4.71 7.45 -13.90
C PHE A 136 -3.37 6.91 -14.43
N TYR A 137 -3.35 6.34 -15.64
CA TYR A 137 -2.21 5.62 -16.19
C TYR A 137 -0.93 6.47 -16.20
N ASN A 138 -1.04 7.70 -16.72
CA ASN A 138 0.09 8.61 -16.88
C ASN A 138 0.65 9.14 -15.55
N ASP A 139 -0.09 9.01 -14.46
CA ASP A 139 0.36 9.40 -13.13
C ASP A 139 0.96 8.21 -12.36
N ILE A 140 0.35 7.02 -12.51
CA ILE A 140 0.68 5.85 -11.68
C ILE A 140 1.80 4.99 -12.30
N VAL A 141 1.76 4.73 -13.60
CA VAL A 141 2.72 3.82 -14.25
C VAL A 141 4.16 4.35 -14.18
N PRO A 142 4.45 5.62 -14.52
CA PRO A 142 5.80 6.15 -14.37
C PRO A 142 6.31 6.06 -12.93
N PHE A 143 5.45 6.32 -11.95
CA PHE A 143 5.82 6.25 -10.54
C PHE A 143 6.17 4.82 -10.09
N LEU A 144 5.38 3.82 -10.48
CA LEU A 144 5.70 2.42 -10.17
C LEU A 144 6.99 1.96 -10.86
N LYS A 145 7.27 2.47 -12.07
CA LYS A 145 8.53 2.19 -12.77
C LYS A 145 9.73 2.85 -12.10
N ASP A 146 9.57 4.06 -11.56
CA ASP A 146 10.63 4.69 -10.77
C ASP A 146 10.98 3.83 -9.55
N ILE A 147 9.98 3.25 -8.88
CA ILE A 147 10.23 2.31 -7.78
C ILE A 147 10.91 1.03 -8.27
N LEU A 148 10.47 0.49 -9.42
CA LEU A 148 10.99 -0.75 -9.97
C LEU A 148 12.46 -0.62 -10.43
N PHE A 149 12.81 0.50 -11.06
CA PHE A 149 14.11 0.69 -11.71
C PHE A 149 15.11 1.49 -10.87
N ASP A 150 14.73 2.04 -9.72
CA ASP A 150 15.67 2.72 -8.83
C ASP A 150 16.59 1.70 -8.12
N ASN A 151 17.85 1.65 -8.56
CA ASN A 151 18.90 0.81 -7.95
C ASN A 151 19.14 1.13 -6.46
N LYS A 152 18.76 2.32 -5.96
CA LYS A 152 18.83 2.63 -4.52
C LYS A 152 17.84 1.81 -3.70
N LEU A 153 16.84 1.21 -4.35
CA LEU A 153 15.83 0.37 -3.71
C LEU A 153 16.16 -1.13 -3.81
N ASP A 154 17.37 -1.51 -4.25
CA ASP A 154 17.80 -2.91 -4.31
C ASP A 154 17.82 -3.61 -2.94
N ASP A 155 18.00 -2.85 -1.85
CA ASP A 155 17.87 -3.33 -0.47
C ASP A 155 16.40 -3.52 -0.02
N TYR A 156 15.43 -3.13 -0.85
CA TYR A 156 13.99 -3.26 -0.61
C TYR A 156 13.30 -4.11 -1.69
N PRO A 157 13.70 -5.39 -1.87
CA PRO A 157 13.20 -6.24 -2.95
C PRO A 157 11.69 -6.49 -2.88
N GLN A 158 11.09 -6.45 -1.68
CA GLN A 158 9.64 -6.59 -1.53
C GLN A 158 8.89 -5.38 -2.11
N LEU A 159 9.42 -4.17 -1.94
CA LEU A 159 8.82 -2.95 -2.51
C LEU A 159 8.89 -3.00 -4.05
N GLN A 160 10.04 -3.35 -4.62
CA GLN A 160 10.22 -3.54 -6.07
C GLN A 160 9.32 -4.66 -6.60
N GLY A 161 9.24 -5.80 -5.89
CA GLY A 161 8.37 -6.92 -6.24
C GLY A 161 6.89 -6.53 -6.27
N ASN A 162 6.41 -5.80 -5.26
CA ASN A 162 5.02 -5.32 -5.24
C ASN A 162 4.75 -4.33 -6.39
N ALA A 163 5.72 -3.48 -6.74
CA ALA A 163 5.58 -2.56 -7.87
C ALA A 163 5.48 -3.32 -9.20
N PHE A 164 6.33 -4.35 -9.39
CA PHE A 164 6.30 -5.21 -10.57
C PHE A 164 4.98 -5.98 -10.69
N GLU A 165 4.51 -6.58 -9.60
CA GLU A 165 3.21 -7.26 -9.55
C GLU A 165 2.07 -6.28 -9.92
N THR A 166 2.06 -5.08 -9.35
CA THR A 166 1.04 -4.06 -9.64
C THR A 166 1.08 -3.61 -11.10
N LEU A 167 2.27 -3.41 -11.67
CA LEU A 167 2.45 -3.10 -13.10
C LEU A 167 1.89 -4.23 -13.99
N SER A 168 2.09 -5.49 -13.61
CA SER A 168 1.51 -6.63 -14.35
C SER A 168 -0.02 -6.60 -14.37
N VAL A 169 -0.65 -6.24 -13.24
CA VAL A 169 -2.11 -6.12 -13.11
C VAL A 169 -2.64 -4.95 -13.94
N ILE A 170 -1.92 -3.83 -13.96
CA ILE A 170 -2.25 -2.69 -14.84
C ILE A 170 -2.22 -3.12 -16.30
N GLY A 171 -1.19 -3.86 -16.73
CA GLY A 171 -1.09 -4.36 -18.11
C GLY A 171 -2.28 -5.23 -18.52
N ILE A 172 -2.80 -6.05 -17.61
CA ILE A 172 -4.04 -6.83 -17.84
C ILE A 172 -5.24 -5.89 -17.99
N ALA A 173 -5.36 -4.88 -17.14
CA ALA A 173 -6.52 -3.99 -17.08
C ALA A 173 -6.63 -3.05 -18.30
N VAL A 174 -5.51 -2.54 -18.80
CA VAL A 174 -5.48 -1.57 -19.93
C VAL A 174 -5.25 -2.20 -21.30
N GLY A 175 -4.88 -3.49 -21.33
CA GLY A 175 -4.61 -4.25 -22.54
C GLY A 175 -3.23 -4.01 -23.16
N SER A 176 -2.88 -4.88 -24.11
CA SER A 176 -1.53 -4.93 -24.71
C SER A 176 -1.15 -3.67 -25.47
N GLU A 177 -2.09 -3.02 -26.16
CA GLU A 177 -1.82 -1.81 -26.95
C GLU A 177 -1.34 -0.65 -26.05
N SER A 178 -2.02 -0.46 -24.91
CA SER A 178 -1.68 0.60 -23.96
C SER A 178 -0.41 0.29 -23.16
N PHE A 179 -0.11 -0.99 -22.91
CA PHE A 179 0.97 -1.41 -22.02
C PHE A 179 2.21 -1.96 -22.75
N GLU A 180 2.25 -1.99 -24.09
CA GLU A 180 3.31 -2.64 -24.86
C GLU A 180 4.71 -2.18 -24.45
N LYS A 181 4.92 -0.86 -24.45
CA LYS A 181 6.22 -0.27 -24.12
C LYS A 181 6.63 -0.56 -22.68
N ASP A 182 5.74 -0.31 -21.73
CA ASP A 182 6.01 -0.49 -20.31
C ASP A 182 6.20 -1.97 -19.96
N GLY A 183 5.46 -2.86 -20.61
CA GLY A 183 5.61 -4.30 -20.51
C GLY A 183 6.99 -4.79 -20.98
N LEU A 184 7.51 -4.25 -22.08
CA LEU A 184 8.86 -4.59 -22.55
C LEU A 184 9.94 -4.17 -21.54
N GLU A 185 9.86 -2.96 -21.00
CA GLU A 185 10.80 -2.47 -20.00
C GLU A 185 10.72 -3.29 -18.69
N CYS A 186 9.51 -3.64 -18.25
CA CYS A 186 9.28 -4.53 -17.10
C CYS A 186 9.90 -5.91 -17.31
N MET A 187 9.74 -6.48 -18.52
CA MET A 187 10.32 -7.77 -18.85
C MET A 187 11.84 -7.74 -18.87
N GLU A 188 12.44 -6.71 -19.48
CA GLU A 188 13.90 -6.53 -19.51
C GLU A 188 14.48 -6.46 -18.08
N TRP A 189 13.86 -5.66 -17.21
CA TRP A 189 14.25 -5.60 -15.80
C TRP A 189 14.17 -6.96 -15.11
N SER A 190 13.07 -7.71 -15.31
CA SER A 190 12.87 -9.01 -14.67
C SER A 190 13.91 -10.04 -15.12
N LEU A 191 14.26 -10.06 -16.42
CA LEU A 191 15.27 -10.94 -16.98
C LEU A 191 16.65 -10.61 -16.42
N ASN A 192 17.00 -9.32 -16.31
CA ASN A 192 18.26 -8.89 -15.71
C ASN A 192 18.36 -9.34 -14.24
N LYS A 193 17.29 -9.20 -13.45
CA LYS A 193 17.26 -9.67 -12.05
C LYS A 193 17.41 -11.19 -11.95
N LEU A 194 16.72 -11.97 -12.80
CA LEU A 194 16.82 -13.43 -12.82
C LEU A 194 18.22 -13.92 -13.20
N GLN A 195 18.84 -13.31 -14.22
CA GLN A 195 20.20 -13.65 -14.64
C GLN A 195 21.23 -13.38 -13.54
N ASN A 196 21.10 -12.27 -12.82
CA ASN A 196 21.98 -11.94 -11.70
C ASN A 196 21.72 -12.84 -10.49
N GLY A 197 20.47 -13.23 -10.21
CA GLY A 197 20.14 -14.18 -9.14
C GLY A 197 20.77 -15.57 -9.35
N LEU A 198 20.78 -16.07 -10.58
CA LEU A 198 21.40 -17.35 -10.95
C LEU A 198 22.94 -17.34 -10.86
N GLN A 199 23.58 -16.17 -10.82
CA GLN A 199 25.03 -16.07 -10.64
C GLN A 199 25.46 -16.31 -9.19
N TYR A 200 24.59 -16.06 -8.20
CA TYR A 200 24.86 -16.31 -6.78
C TYR A 200 24.68 -17.79 -6.37
N GLU A 201 24.08 -18.62 -7.22
CA GLU A 201 23.83 -20.05 -6.95
C GLU A 201 24.86 -21.00 -7.56
N ASN A 202 25.95 -20.50 -8.18
CA ASN A 202 27.07 -21.36 -8.59
C ASN A 202 28.13 -21.42 -7.48
N PRO A 203 28.30 -22.57 -6.79
CA PRO A 203 29.35 -22.76 -5.77
C PRO A 203 30.77 -22.76 -6.34
#